data_AF-A0A1A8DCR6-F1
#
_entry.id   AF-A0A1A8DCR6-F1
#
_cell.length_a   1.000
_cell.length_b   1.000
_cell.length_c   1.000
_cell.angle_alpha   90.00
_cell.angle_beta   90.00
_cell.angle_gamma   90.00
#
_symmetry.space_group_name_H-M   'P 1'
#
loop_
_entity.id
_entity.type
_entity.pdbx_description
1 polymer ?
#
loop_
_entity_poly.entity_id
_entity_poly.type
_entity_poly.pdbx_seq_one_letter_code
_entity_poly.pdbx_strand_id
1 'polypeptide(L)'
;IDCRSCADSEERLMNWLLGKERYNPLIRPAVNRSERVTVTIQVSLAQLISVNEREQIMTTNVWLTQHWVDYRLSWDPARYEGIDKLRIPSRHIWLPDIVLYNNADGTYEVTVFTNAIVLFNGSVNWLPPAIYKSACKIEVKHFPFDQQNCTLKFRSWTYDHTEIDLILKSEVASMDDFTPSGEWDI
;
A
#
# COMPACT_ATOMS: atom_id res chain seq x y z
N ILE A 1 16.19 -28.59 -18.47
CA ILE A 1 15.03 -28.15 -17.66
C ILE A 1 14.39 -27.06 -18.50
N ASP A 2 13.31 -27.42 -19.19
CA ASP A 2 12.75 -26.69 -20.33
C ASP A 2 11.80 -25.60 -19.84
N CYS A 3 12.14 -24.33 -20.11
CA CYS A 3 11.43 -23.16 -19.59
C CYS A 3 10.09 -22.87 -20.32
N ARG A 4 9.63 -23.77 -21.19
CA ARG A 4 8.34 -23.66 -21.89
C ARG A 4 7.14 -24.07 -21.04
N SER A 5 7.29 -24.94 -20.03
CA SER A 5 6.16 -25.40 -19.18
C SER A 5 5.77 -24.38 -18.11
N CYS A 6 6.76 -23.70 -17.52
CA CYS A 6 6.52 -22.80 -16.39
C CYS A 6 5.69 -21.56 -16.79
N ALA A 7 5.99 -20.96 -17.96
CA ALA A 7 5.22 -19.85 -18.49
C ALA A 7 3.77 -20.24 -18.82
N ASP A 8 3.56 -21.45 -19.36
CA ASP A 8 2.22 -22.01 -19.61
C ASP A 8 1.44 -22.26 -18.30
N SER A 9 2.12 -22.75 -17.26
CA SER A 9 1.51 -22.97 -15.94
C SER A 9 1.18 -21.66 -15.21
N GLU A 10 2.02 -20.62 -15.30
CA GLU A 10 1.72 -19.27 -14.78
C GLU A 10 0.54 -18.64 -15.52
N GLU A 11 0.49 -18.72 -16.85
CA GLU A 11 -0.61 -18.20 -17.65
C GLU A 11 -1.93 -18.92 -17.33
N ARG A 12 -1.90 -20.26 -17.25
CA ARG A 12 -3.07 -21.07 -16.86
C ARG A 12 -3.56 -20.71 -15.45
N LEU A 13 -2.65 -20.49 -14.51
CA LEU A 13 -2.99 -20.08 -13.14
C LEU A 13 -3.62 -18.68 -13.12
N MET A 14 -3.02 -17.71 -13.81
CA MET A 14 -3.55 -16.35 -13.92
C MET A 14 -4.96 -16.32 -14.51
N ASN A 15 -5.18 -17.03 -15.61
CA ASN A 15 -6.48 -17.12 -16.28
C ASN A 15 -7.55 -17.77 -15.37
N TRP A 16 -7.15 -18.75 -14.57
CA TRP A 16 -8.06 -19.42 -13.62
C TRP A 16 -8.36 -18.58 -12.38
N LEU A 17 -7.37 -17.85 -11.84
CA LEU A 17 -7.56 -16.97 -10.68
C LEU A 17 -8.41 -15.75 -11.02
N LEU A 18 -8.12 -15.09 -12.14
CA LEU A 18 -8.76 -13.83 -12.55
C LEU A 18 -9.89 -14.03 -13.57
N GLY A 19 -10.36 -15.26 -13.74
CA GLY A 19 -11.49 -15.57 -14.60
C GLY A 19 -12.73 -14.78 -14.18
N LYS A 20 -13.42 -14.17 -15.17
CA LYS A 20 -14.55 -13.24 -14.93
C LYS A 20 -15.70 -13.83 -14.10
N GLU A 21 -15.92 -15.14 -14.20
CA GLU A 21 -16.98 -15.83 -13.45
C GLU A 21 -16.58 -16.10 -11.98
N ARG A 22 -15.29 -16.01 -11.66
CA ARG A 22 -14.75 -16.36 -10.34
C ARG A 22 -14.31 -15.15 -9.53
N TYR A 23 -13.69 -14.16 -10.18
CA TYR A 23 -13.09 -13.03 -9.49
C TYR A 23 -13.69 -11.71 -9.93
N ASN A 24 -14.23 -10.96 -8.98
CA ASN A 24 -14.73 -9.61 -9.18
C ASN A 24 -13.94 -8.63 -8.29
N PRO A 25 -13.08 -7.77 -8.87
CA PRO A 25 -12.26 -6.83 -8.09
C PRO A 25 -13.06 -5.72 -7.41
N LEU A 26 -14.33 -5.52 -7.79
CA LEU A 26 -15.19 -4.49 -7.21
C LEU A 26 -15.75 -4.88 -5.83
N ILE A 27 -15.59 -6.15 -5.42
CA ILE A 27 -16.17 -6.69 -4.20
C ILE A 27 -15.05 -7.10 -3.25
N ARG A 28 -15.09 -6.57 -2.03
CA ARG A 28 -14.12 -6.88 -0.97
C ARG A 28 -14.11 -8.37 -0.61
N PRO A 29 -12.96 -8.95 -0.26
CA PRO A 29 -12.82 -10.36 0.06
C PRO A 29 -13.31 -10.68 1.47
N ALA A 30 -14.63 -10.71 1.66
CA ALA A 30 -15.26 -11.13 2.91
C ALA A 30 -16.18 -12.32 2.67
N VAL A 31 -16.07 -13.37 3.49
CA VAL A 31 -16.92 -14.56 3.37
C VAL A 31 -18.34 -14.23 3.80
N ASN A 32 -18.47 -13.43 4.86
CA ASN A 32 -19.74 -12.94 5.38
C ASN A 32 -19.80 -11.41 5.38
N ARG A 33 -21.00 -10.84 5.30
CA ARG A 33 -21.20 -9.38 5.29
C ARG A 33 -20.63 -8.69 6.53
N SER A 34 -20.71 -9.34 7.69
CA SER A 34 -20.22 -8.81 8.97
C SER A 34 -18.72 -9.01 9.21
N GLU A 35 -18.04 -9.76 8.33
CA GLU A 35 -16.61 -9.99 8.45
C GLU A 35 -15.84 -8.77 7.98
N ARG A 36 -14.78 -8.42 8.70
CA ARG A 36 -13.91 -7.28 8.42
C ARG A 36 -12.65 -7.75 7.72
N VAL A 37 -12.27 -7.07 6.64
CA VAL A 37 -10.99 -7.32 5.98
C VAL A 37 -9.91 -6.58 6.76
N THR A 38 -8.98 -7.31 7.35
CA THR A 38 -7.85 -6.71 8.05
C THR A 38 -6.78 -6.32 7.04
N VAL A 39 -6.45 -5.03 6.98
CA VAL A 39 -5.35 -4.50 6.16
C VAL A 39 -4.25 -4.02 7.09
N THR A 40 -3.13 -4.74 7.05
CA THR A 40 -1.93 -4.37 7.78
C THR A 40 -1.15 -3.33 6.98
N ILE A 41 -0.81 -2.21 7.60
CA ILE A 41 -0.01 -1.15 6.98
C ILE A 41 1.33 -0.98 7.69
N GLN A 42 2.36 -0.66 6.92
CA GLN A 42 3.68 -0.28 7.42
C GLN A 42 4.19 0.90 6.60
N VAL A 43 4.64 1.94 7.29
CA VAL A 43 5.20 3.14 6.68
C VAL A 43 6.72 3.04 6.75
N SER A 44 7.39 3.32 5.63
CA SER A 44 8.84 3.50 5.58
C SER A 44 9.16 4.84 4.92
N LEU A 45 9.95 5.68 5.59
CA LEU A 45 10.32 7.00 5.11
C LEU A 45 11.63 6.90 4.31
N ALA A 46 11.56 7.19 3.01
CA ALA A 46 12.74 7.18 2.16
C ALA A 46 13.44 8.55 2.17
N GLN A 47 12.68 9.64 2.13
CA GLN A 47 13.25 10.98 2.10
C GLN A 47 12.26 12.04 2.59
N LEU A 48 12.75 13.01 3.37
CA LEU A 48 12.09 14.30 3.58
C LEU A 48 12.55 15.25 2.46
N ILE A 49 11.66 15.51 1.49
CA ILE A 49 12.02 16.27 0.28
C ILE A 49 12.04 17.77 0.57
N SER A 50 10.99 18.28 1.20
CA SER A 50 10.89 19.71 1.54
C SER A 50 9.84 19.97 2.62
N VAL A 51 10.07 21.02 3.40
CA VAL A 51 9.08 21.63 4.29
C VAL A 51 8.88 23.06 3.82
N ASN A 52 7.74 23.33 3.18
CA ASN A 52 7.38 24.69 2.77
C ASN A 52 6.65 25.37 3.93
N GLU A 53 7.38 26.16 4.72
CA GLU A 53 6.84 26.84 5.88
C GLU A 53 5.74 27.86 5.54
N ARG A 54 5.89 28.54 4.39
CA ARG A 54 4.96 29.57 3.92
C ARG A 54 3.62 28.96 3.48
N GLU A 55 3.67 27.85 2.76
CA GLU A 55 2.47 27.15 2.29
C GLU A 55 1.93 26.13 3.30
N GLN A 56 2.68 25.85 4.38
CA GLN A 56 2.35 24.84 5.39
C GLN A 56 2.22 23.43 4.79
N ILE A 57 3.16 23.07 3.90
CA ILE A 57 3.18 21.79 3.18
C ILE A 57 4.49 21.07 3.43
N MET A 58 4.41 19.82 3.91
CA MET A 58 5.53 18.90 4.00
C MET A 58 5.44 17.88 2.86
N THR A 59 6.52 17.78 2.07
CA THR A 59 6.67 16.82 0.96
C THR A 59 7.61 15.69 1.36
N THR A 60 7.14 14.44 1.30
CA THR A 60 7.90 13.24 1.69
C THR A 60 7.82 12.16 0.62
N ASN A 61 8.91 11.40 0.45
CA ASN A 61 8.93 10.16 -0.31
C ASN A 61 8.74 9.00 0.67
N VAL A 62 7.62 8.30 0.55
CA VAL A 62 7.19 7.28 1.52
C VAL A 62 6.81 6.01 0.79
N TRP A 63 7.21 4.89 1.38
CA TRP A 63 6.78 3.57 0.97
C TRP A 63 5.70 3.08 1.94
N LEU A 64 4.47 3.01 1.46
CA LEU A 64 3.32 2.52 2.23
C LEU A 64 3.08 1.05 1.88
N THR A 65 3.63 0.14 2.68
CA THR A 65 3.40 -1.29 2.52
C THR A 65 2.03 -1.64 3.04
N GLN A 66 1.23 -2.26 2.18
CA GLN A 66 -0.11 -2.74 2.49
C GLN A 66 -0.13 -4.26 2.34
N HIS A 67 -0.68 -4.94 3.34
CA HIS A 67 -0.81 -6.38 3.37
C HIS A 67 -2.22 -6.78 3.80
N TRP A 68 -2.85 -7.67 3.05
CA TRP A 68 -4.15 -8.26 3.39
C TRP A 68 -4.23 -9.68 2.85
N VAL A 69 -5.30 -10.39 3.18
CA VAL A 69 -5.56 -11.75 2.67
C VAL A 69 -6.84 -11.72 1.83
N ASP A 70 -6.76 -12.23 0.59
CA ASP A 70 -7.91 -12.50 -0.26
C ASP A 70 -8.01 -14.01 -0.50
N TYR A 71 -8.96 -14.67 0.18
CA TYR A 71 -9.14 -16.12 0.11
C TYR A 71 -9.44 -16.62 -1.31
N ARG A 72 -9.99 -15.76 -2.19
CA ARG A 72 -10.34 -16.12 -3.58
C ARG A 72 -9.10 -16.24 -4.46
N LEU A 73 -8.00 -15.59 -4.07
CA LEU A 73 -6.71 -15.62 -4.74
C LEU A 73 -5.78 -16.74 -4.23
N SER A 74 -6.32 -17.74 -3.53
CA SER A 74 -5.56 -18.92 -3.09
C SER A 74 -5.54 -20.02 -4.15
N TRP A 75 -4.43 -20.78 -4.20
CA TRP A 75 -4.27 -21.95 -5.06
C TRP A 75 -3.38 -23.01 -4.41
N ASP A 76 -3.39 -24.21 -4.99
CA ASP A 76 -2.52 -25.32 -4.61
C ASP A 76 -1.27 -25.32 -5.51
N PRO A 77 -0.06 -24.99 -4.97
CA PRO A 77 1.17 -24.97 -5.76
C PRO A 77 1.46 -26.29 -6.48
N ALA A 78 1.05 -27.44 -5.92
CA ALA A 78 1.32 -28.75 -6.51
C ALA A 78 0.63 -28.93 -7.88
N ARG A 79 -0.45 -28.20 -8.16
CA ARG A 79 -1.17 -28.24 -9.44
C ARG A 79 -0.55 -27.34 -10.53
N TYR A 80 0.37 -26.48 -10.15
CA TYR A 80 0.95 -25.44 -11.00
C TYR A 80 2.48 -25.42 -10.85
N GLU A 81 3.11 -26.60 -10.95
CA GLU A 81 4.58 -26.73 -10.97
C GLU A 81 5.31 -26.10 -9.77
N GLY A 82 4.64 -25.99 -8.62
CA GLY A 82 5.22 -25.41 -7.41
C GLY A 82 5.25 -23.89 -7.35
N ILE A 83 4.47 -23.19 -8.20
CA ILE A 83 4.35 -21.73 -8.15
C ILE A 83 3.78 -21.32 -6.78
N ASP A 84 4.58 -20.61 -5.99
CA ASP A 84 4.25 -20.17 -4.62
C ASP A 84 3.86 -18.68 -4.54
N LYS A 85 4.21 -17.91 -5.57
CA LYS A 85 3.92 -16.47 -5.68
C LYS A 85 3.67 -16.05 -7.12
N LEU A 86 2.82 -15.05 -7.28
CA LEU A 86 2.53 -14.39 -8.54
C LEU A 86 2.65 -12.87 -8.42
N ARG A 87 2.98 -12.21 -9.53
CA ARG A 87 2.93 -10.75 -9.64
C ARG A 87 1.75 -10.37 -10.50
N ILE A 88 0.71 -9.81 -9.88
CA ILE A 88 -0.53 -9.44 -10.57
C ILE A 88 -0.61 -7.92 -10.64
N PRO A 89 -0.94 -7.32 -11.80
CA PRO A 89 -1.21 -5.89 -11.86
C PRO A 89 -2.32 -5.51 -10.86
N SER A 90 -2.04 -4.56 -9.97
CA SER A 90 -2.91 -4.23 -8.83
C SER A 90 -4.33 -3.83 -9.25
N ARG A 91 -4.50 -3.26 -10.45
CA ARG A 91 -5.80 -2.87 -11.01
C ARG A 91 -6.75 -4.04 -11.31
N HIS A 92 -6.23 -5.28 -11.38
CA HIS A 92 -7.03 -6.46 -11.70
C HIS A 92 -7.49 -7.22 -10.44
N ILE A 93 -7.03 -6.81 -9.26
CA ILE A 93 -7.43 -7.38 -7.99
C ILE A 93 -8.17 -6.33 -7.15
N TRP A 94 -8.95 -6.78 -6.17
CA TRP A 94 -9.49 -5.88 -5.16
C TRP A 94 -8.34 -5.25 -4.37
N LEU A 95 -8.43 -3.94 -4.18
CA LEU A 95 -7.43 -3.13 -3.50
C LEU A 95 -8.14 -2.21 -2.50
N PRO A 96 -7.68 -2.14 -1.23
CA PRO A 96 -8.18 -1.14 -0.31
C PRO A 96 -7.71 0.26 -0.74
N ASP A 97 -8.61 1.23 -0.69
CA ASP A 97 -8.40 2.61 -1.12
C ASP A 97 -7.81 3.48 -0.01
N ILE A 98 -6.61 3.11 0.47
CA ILE A 98 -5.91 3.83 1.52
C ILE A 98 -5.23 5.07 0.94
N VAL A 99 -5.66 6.25 1.41
CA VAL A 99 -5.20 7.55 0.93
C VAL A 99 -4.70 8.43 2.08
N LEU A 100 -3.92 9.46 1.75
CA LEU A 100 -3.54 10.52 2.69
C LEU A 100 -4.71 11.51 2.84
N TYR A 101 -5.32 11.56 4.03
CA TYR A 101 -6.49 12.39 4.29
C TYR A 101 -6.16 13.88 4.39
N ASN A 102 -5.05 14.25 5.04
CA ASN A 102 -4.58 15.63 5.15
C ASN A 102 -3.67 16.04 3.98
N ASN A 103 -4.05 15.64 2.77
CA ASN A 103 -3.33 15.98 1.55
C ASN A 103 -3.53 17.46 1.17
N ALA A 104 -2.47 18.13 0.74
CA ALA A 104 -2.49 19.54 0.32
C ALA A 104 -2.52 19.73 -1.21
N ASP A 105 -2.27 18.67 -2.00
CA ASP A 105 -2.13 18.76 -3.47
C ASP A 105 -3.43 18.49 -4.25
N GLY A 106 -4.49 18.05 -3.56
CA GLY A 106 -5.76 17.65 -4.19
C GLY A 106 -5.73 16.32 -4.95
N THR A 107 -4.57 15.68 -5.11
CA THR A 107 -4.35 14.38 -5.77
C THR A 107 -4.23 13.27 -4.72
N TYR A 108 -5.33 12.56 -4.45
CA TYR A 108 -5.39 11.54 -3.38
C TYR A 108 -4.91 10.15 -3.80
N GLU A 109 -4.82 9.88 -5.11
CA GLU A 109 -4.42 8.57 -5.64
C GLU A 109 -2.91 8.40 -5.72
N VAL A 110 -2.46 7.15 -5.57
CA VAL A 110 -1.06 6.79 -5.79
C VAL A 110 -0.72 6.95 -7.27
N THR A 111 0.34 7.70 -7.56
CA THR A 111 0.72 8.05 -8.93
C THR A 111 1.18 6.85 -9.77
N VAL A 112 1.65 5.78 -9.11
CA VAL A 112 2.15 4.57 -9.78
C VAL A 112 1.48 3.32 -9.23
N PHE A 113 0.61 2.71 -10.04
CA PHE A 113 -0.01 1.42 -9.73
C PHE A 113 0.93 0.29 -10.11
N THR A 114 1.80 -0.09 -9.17
CA THR A 114 2.71 -1.23 -9.32
C THR A 114 1.95 -2.56 -9.25
N ASN A 115 2.60 -3.65 -9.68
CA ASN A 115 2.10 -5.00 -9.46
C ASN A 115 2.07 -5.33 -7.97
N ALA A 116 1.04 -6.06 -7.54
CA ALA A 116 0.98 -6.68 -6.23
C ALA A 116 1.61 -8.08 -6.27
N ILE A 117 2.24 -8.48 -5.16
CA ILE A 117 2.75 -9.84 -4.97
C ILE A 117 1.69 -10.63 -4.23
N VAL A 118 1.17 -11.68 -4.86
CA VAL A 118 0.18 -12.58 -4.28
C VAL A 118 0.86 -13.92 -3.98
N LEU A 119 0.70 -14.42 -2.76
CA LEU A 119 1.20 -15.73 -2.35
C LEU A 119 0.09 -16.79 -2.48
N PHE A 120 0.49 -18.07 -2.60
CA PHE A 120 -0.44 -19.19 -2.81
C PHE A 120 -1.54 -19.33 -1.75
N ASN A 121 -1.28 -18.84 -0.54
CA ASN A 121 -2.24 -18.84 0.57
C ASN A 121 -3.26 -17.68 0.50
N GLY A 122 -3.22 -16.86 -0.54
CA GLY A 122 -4.09 -15.68 -0.72
C GLY A 122 -3.56 -14.40 -0.06
N SER A 123 -2.37 -14.41 0.55
CA SER A 123 -1.75 -13.20 1.10
C SER A 123 -1.33 -12.28 -0.04
N VAL A 124 -1.70 -11.01 0.05
CA VAL A 124 -1.38 -9.98 -0.93
C VAL A 124 -0.50 -8.94 -0.29
N ASN A 125 0.63 -8.64 -0.93
CA ASN A 125 1.53 -7.56 -0.56
C ASN A 125 1.55 -6.53 -1.69
N TRP A 126 1.24 -5.28 -1.36
CA TRP A 126 1.29 -4.17 -2.30
C TRP A 126 2.06 -3.00 -1.70
N LEU A 127 3.10 -2.57 -2.40
CA LEU A 127 3.99 -1.48 -2.00
C LEU A 127 4.16 -0.55 -3.20
N PRO A 128 3.27 0.43 -3.38
CA PRO A 128 3.43 1.43 -4.41
C PRO A 128 4.35 2.56 -3.91
N PRO A 129 5.27 3.08 -4.75
CA PRO A 129 6.03 4.27 -4.41
C PRO A 129 5.12 5.50 -4.50
N ALA A 130 5.18 6.37 -3.48
CA ALA A 130 4.37 7.59 -3.46
C ALA A 130 5.16 8.78 -2.89
N ILE A 131 4.98 9.93 -3.54
CA ILE A 131 5.38 11.23 -2.99
C ILE A 131 4.12 11.86 -2.39
N TYR A 132 4.13 12.08 -1.08
CA TYR A 132 3.02 12.66 -0.35
C TYR A 132 3.30 14.11 0.01
N LYS A 133 2.34 14.99 -0.31
CA LYS A 133 2.30 16.38 0.15
C LYS A 133 1.22 16.52 1.22
N SER A 134 1.66 16.59 2.46
CA SER A 134 0.77 16.72 3.61
C SER A 134 0.67 18.15 4.09
N ALA A 135 -0.53 18.57 4.44
CA ALA A 135 -0.74 19.81 5.18
C ALA A 135 -0.17 19.63 6.60
N CYS A 136 0.78 20.49 6.95
CA CYS A 136 1.45 20.51 8.25
C CYS A 136 1.46 21.93 8.80
N LYS A 137 0.88 22.11 9.99
CA LYS A 137 0.86 23.40 10.67
C LYS A 137 2.26 23.69 11.22
N ILE A 138 2.81 24.84 10.84
CA ILE A 138 4.17 25.27 11.20
C ILE A 138 4.09 26.24 12.38
N GLU A 139 4.93 26.01 13.40
CA GLU A 139 4.95 26.81 14.63
C GLU A 139 6.25 27.61 14.78
N VAL A 140 6.24 28.84 14.25
CA VAL A 140 7.43 29.72 14.16
C VAL A 140 7.66 30.53 15.44
N LYS A 141 7.82 29.84 16.58
CA LYS A 141 8.02 30.53 17.88
C LYS A 141 9.48 30.87 18.17
N HIS A 142 10.40 30.00 17.76
CA HIS A 142 11.82 30.04 18.13
C HIS A 142 12.77 30.02 16.93
N PHE A 143 12.30 30.53 15.79
CA PHE A 143 13.05 30.55 14.54
C PHE A 143 14.48 31.06 14.70
N PRO A 144 15.50 30.40 14.13
CA PRO A 144 15.47 29.18 13.30
C PRO A 144 15.67 27.87 14.11
N PHE A 145 15.53 27.89 15.43
CA PHE A 145 15.77 26.74 16.33
C PHE A 145 14.46 26.10 16.82
N ASP A 146 13.43 26.14 15.98
CA ASP A 146 12.12 25.56 16.26
C ASP A 146 12.05 24.08 15.90
N GLN A 147 11.06 23.40 16.48
CA GLN A 147 10.74 22.01 16.20
C GLN A 147 9.38 21.97 15.51
N GLN A 148 9.28 21.26 14.40
CA GLN A 148 8.04 21.13 13.64
C GLN A 148 7.43 19.74 13.87
N ASN A 149 6.12 19.70 14.10
CA ASN A 149 5.38 18.45 14.29
C ASN A 149 4.38 18.26 13.15
N CYS A 150 4.78 17.46 12.15
CA CYS A 150 3.96 17.13 10.99
C CYS A 150 3.36 15.73 11.12
N THR A 151 2.06 15.61 10.84
CA THR A 151 1.33 14.34 10.92
C THR A 151 0.91 13.86 9.54
N LEU A 152 1.10 12.58 9.23
CA LEU A 152 0.47 11.92 8.08
C LEU A 152 -0.74 11.12 8.55
N LYS A 153 -1.91 11.34 7.93
CA LYS A 153 -3.15 10.63 8.29
C LYS A 153 -3.59 9.72 7.14
N PHE A 154 -3.36 8.42 7.28
CA PHE A 154 -3.82 7.42 6.32
C PHE A 154 -5.20 6.87 6.70
N ARG A 155 -6.10 6.76 5.73
CA ARG A 155 -7.44 6.20 5.91
C ARG A 155 -7.96 5.62 4.61
N SER A 156 -8.86 4.64 4.68
CA SER A 156 -9.72 4.29 3.55
C SER A 156 -10.67 5.45 3.20
N TRP A 157 -10.87 5.69 1.91
CA TRP A 157 -11.77 6.73 1.42
C TRP A 157 -13.24 6.28 1.42
N THR A 158 -13.50 5.04 0.98
CA THR A 158 -14.86 4.51 0.78
C THR A 158 -15.33 3.54 1.86
N TYR A 159 -14.42 2.87 2.57
CA TYR A 159 -14.77 1.91 3.62
C TYR A 159 -14.70 2.52 5.02
N ASP A 160 -15.56 2.03 5.91
CA ASP A 160 -15.51 2.33 7.34
C ASP A 160 -14.99 1.14 8.17
N HIS A 161 -14.90 1.36 9.48
CA HIS A 161 -14.42 0.37 10.45
C HIS A 161 -15.28 -0.90 10.56
N THR A 162 -16.48 -0.91 9.97
CA THR A 162 -17.37 -2.10 9.96
C THR A 162 -17.03 -3.06 8.84
N GLU A 163 -16.27 -2.61 7.83
CA GLU A 163 -15.90 -3.39 6.66
C GLU A 163 -14.40 -3.68 6.56
N ILE A 164 -13.56 -2.71 6.97
CA ILE A 164 -12.11 -2.82 6.96
C ILE A 164 -11.54 -2.42 8.32
N ASP A 165 -10.53 -3.15 8.77
CA ASP A 165 -9.74 -2.82 9.95
C ASP A 165 -8.29 -2.54 9.56
N LEU A 166 -7.78 -1.36 9.92
CA LEU A 166 -6.41 -0.94 9.60
C LEU A 166 -5.51 -1.19 10.80
N ILE A 167 -4.52 -2.07 10.65
CA ILE A 167 -3.60 -2.45 11.72
C ILE A 167 -2.19 -2.01 11.36
N LEU A 168 -1.48 -1.40 12.31
CA LEU A 168 -0.07 -1.05 12.16
C LEU A 168 0.79 -2.32 12.36
N LYS A 169 1.68 -2.61 11.41
CA LYS A 169 2.66 -3.71 11.57
C LYS A 169 3.73 -3.37 12.61
N SER A 170 4.06 -2.09 12.73
CA SER A 170 5.05 -1.53 13.66
C SER A 170 4.52 -0.20 14.15
N GLU A 171 4.76 0.11 15.43
CA GLU A 171 4.42 1.41 16.02
C GLU A 171 5.30 2.55 15.50
N VAL A 172 6.51 2.20 15.02
CA VAL A 172 7.50 3.14 14.47
C VAL A 172 7.66 2.93 12.98
N ALA A 173 7.74 4.03 12.22
CA ALA A 173 8.04 4.00 10.80
C ALA A 173 9.48 3.52 10.55
N SER A 174 9.69 2.66 9.55
CA SER A 174 11.05 2.26 9.18
C SER A 174 11.79 3.43 8.53
N MET A 175 13.08 3.53 8.81
CA MET A 175 14.02 4.48 8.21
C MET A 175 15.21 3.75 7.57
N ASP A 176 15.07 2.45 7.26
CA ASP A 176 16.17 1.62 6.75
C ASP A 176 16.74 2.16 5.43
N ASP A 177 15.89 2.76 4.60
CA ASP A 177 16.24 3.38 3.30
C ASP A 177 16.24 4.92 3.38
N PHE A 178 16.30 5.51 4.57
CA PHE A 178 16.24 6.96 4.74
C PHE A 178 17.51 7.64 4.25
N THR A 179 17.35 8.62 3.37
CA THR A 179 18.43 9.55 3.00
C THR A 179 18.27 10.85 3.78
N PRO A 180 19.28 11.27 4.57
CA PRO A 180 19.19 12.48 5.39
C PRO A 180 18.99 13.73 4.53
N SER A 181 18.15 14.64 5.04
CA SER A 181 17.99 15.97 4.45
C SER A 181 19.19 16.84 4.83
N GLY A 182 19.59 17.76 3.94
CA GLY A 182 20.64 18.72 4.24
C GLY A 182 20.19 19.85 5.19
N GLU A 183 18.89 20.04 5.34
CA GLU A 183 18.29 21.16 6.07
C GLU A 183 17.57 20.73 7.36
N TRP A 184 16.97 19.53 7.36
CA TRP A 184 16.09 19.05 8.44
C TRP A 184 16.59 17.73 9.02
N ASP A 185 16.43 17.57 10.34
CA ASP A 185 16.69 16.33 11.07
C ASP A 185 15.37 15.74 11.60
N ILE A 186 15.30 14.42 11.80
CA ILE A 186 14.07 13.68 12.19
C ILE A 186 14.26 12.74 13.38
#